data_AF-A0A562ZWX1-F1
#
_entry.id   AF-A0A562ZWX1-F1
#
_cell.length_a   1.000
_cell.length_b   1.000
_cell.length_c   1.000
_cell.angle_alpha   90.00
_cell.angle_beta   90.00
_cell.angle_gamma   90.00
#
_symmetry.space_group_name_H-M   'P 1'
#
loop_
_entity.id
_entity.type
_entity.pdbx_description
1 polymer ?
#
loop_
_entity_poly.entity_id
_entity_poly.type
_entity_poly.pdbx_seq_one_letter_code
_entity_poly.pdbx_strand_id
1 'polypeptide(L)'
;MDMNEAAKQLLGALDDSREVPGGLALRQALRQARLDGSLESLDRIDQLLAQIRTRTRPTRESWAEKPGTANFNLLLAFYLGETVARLGQTTVDWMTNAQAQERLPEQARPPEAPWSRIIGVVGGSVAVPLGVVEDGLFGTDVQVSCRAYVERLVARVAPQETDQNVLCRQFLHAGRGAGEVNGGLAFIDALKELAPDFSIGSLERVDDLLRAIRKQAAPEYADFVNRINTQNFLRWTAYYAGSTIAHSCGLTLRWLSFDELKTQFPELEPQFETAFGCVIDDKIYFPLGIATELLFGEKPQRNFRGLAGQIQQKASPPMVSIRRLHASDEAPANISAILEKGVNQAGFLAAHGMFMMEGGASLAPTVLVPGADGTATFVDFSFHGDQESILAAADERMQANPDNAIFQVLAYDGYANLPTGRTDALLLALHLYGGGTLSGRESLVLRFACPYRPASHPEGMRIYSPKLMQYPVPKEALPALLRSFYLGVLRYKSNTFSWMKLLDESI
;
A
#
# COMPACT_ATOMS: atom_id res chain seq x y z
N MET A 1 -19.14 -11.58 -33.84
CA MET A 1 -18.11 -12.63 -33.79
C MET A 1 -17.55 -12.61 -32.38
N ASP A 2 -17.52 -13.77 -31.70
CA ASP A 2 -16.92 -13.85 -30.37
C ASP A 2 -15.40 -13.77 -30.50
N MET A 3 -14.81 -12.70 -29.94
CA MET A 3 -13.37 -12.46 -30.03
C MET A 3 -12.57 -13.44 -29.15
N ASN A 4 -13.17 -13.99 -28.10
CA ASN A 4 -12.54 -15.01 -27.26
C ASN A 4 -12.44 -16.36 -28.00
N GLU A 5 -13.46 -16.73 -28.78
CA GLU A 5 -13.38 -17.91 -29.66
C GLU A 5 -12.35 -17.71 -30.78
N ALA A 6 -12.31 -16.51 -31.38
CA ALA A 6 -11.33 -16.18 -32.41
C ALA A 6 -9.89 -16.25 -31.89
N ALA A 7 -9.65 -15.76 -30.66
CA ALA A 7 -8.35 -15.85 -30.00
C ALA A 7 -7.92 -17.32 -29.81
N LYS A 8 -8.81 -18.17 -29.28
CA LYS A 8 -8.54 -19.61 -29.09
C LYS A 8 -8.23 -20.31 -30.43
N GLN A 9 -8.99 -20.02 -31.48
CA GLN A 9 -8.78 -20.63 -32.80
C GLN A 9 -7.44 -20.22 -33.43
N LEU A 10 -7.09 -18.93 -33.38
CA LEU A 10 -5.87 -18.41 -34.00
C LEU A 10 -4.60 -18.82 -33.22
N LEU A 11 -4.65 -18.82 -31.90
CA LEU A 11 -3.52 -19.26 -31.07
C LEU A 11 -3.33 -20.77 -31.16
N GLY A 12 -4.40 -21.56 -31.16
CA GLY A 12 -4.31 -23.01 -31.36
C GLY A 12 -3.82 -23.41 -32.77
N ALA A 13 -3.97 -22.56 -33.77
CA ALA A 13 -3.44 -22.79 -35.11
C ALA A 13 -1.90 -22.70 -35.20
N LEU A 14 -1.25 -22.15 -34.17
CA LEU A 14 0.21 -22.11 -34.07
C LEU A 14 0.79 -23.51 -33.79
N ASP A 15 0.12 -24.27 -32.93
CA ASP A 15 0.57 -25.57 -32.41
C ASP A 15 0.12 -26.75 -33.29
N ASP A 16 -1.14 -26.76 -33.75
CA ASP A 16 -1.77 -27.99 -34.30
C ASP A 16 -1.83 -28.07 -35.83
N SER A 17 -1.10 -27.24 -36.58
CA SER A 17 -1.18 -27.19 -38.06
C SER A 17 -2.61 -27.04 -38.62
N ARG A 18 -3.56 -26.57 -37.80
CA ARG A 18 -4.96 -26.38 -38.22
C ARG A 18 -5.06 -25.26 -39.26
N GLU A 19 -5.91 -25.47 -40.25
CA GLU A 19 -6.25 -24.45 -41.23
C GLU A 19 -7.16 -23.40 -40.59
N VAL A 20 -6.80 -22.13 -40.80
CA VAL A 20 -7.57 -20.98 -40.32
C VAL A 20 -8.36 -20.43 -41.51
N PRO A 21 -9.66 -20.11 -41.34
CA PRO A 21 -10.44 -19.43 -42.39
C PRO A 21 -9.73 -18.16 -42.90
N GLY A 22 -9.51 -18.07 -44.22
CA GLY A 22 -8.77 -16.96 -44.85
C GLY A 22 -7.24 -17.11 -44.85
N GLY A 23 -6.70 -18.20 -44.30
CA GLY A 23 -5.27 -18.50 -44.25
C GLY A 23 -4.51 -17.72 -43.16
N LEU A 24 -3.23 -18.04 -42.98
CA LEU A 24 -2.33 -17.33 -42.06
C LEU A 24 -1.05 -16.97 -42.80
N ALA A 25 -0.85 -15.67 -43.03
CA ALA A 25 0.37 -15.18 -43.68
C ALA A 25 1.60 -15.43 -42.81
N LEU A 26 2.77 -15.59 -43.45
CA LEU A 26 4.07 -15.69 -42.78
C LEU A 26 4.17 -16.81 -41.71
N ARG A 27 3.38 -17.88 -41.85
CA ARG A 27 3.33 -19.01 -40.90
C ARG A 27 4.71 -19.61 -40.61
N GLN A 28 5.59 -19.72 -41.61
CA GLN A 28 6.95 -20.22 -41.41
C GLN A 28 7.80 -19.29 -40.53
N ALA A 29 7.66 -17.97 -40.70
CA ALA A 29 8.35 -16.98 -39.89
C ALA A 29 7.81 -16.95 -38.45
N LEU A 30 6.50 -17.10 -38.26
CA LEU A 30 5.89 -17.25 -36.93
C LEU A 30 6.40 -18.50 -36.19
N ARG A 31 6.56 -19.63 -36.89
CA ARG A 31 7.15 -20.85 -36.32
C ARG A 31 8.61 -20.66 -35.91
N GLN A 32 9.39 -19.94 -36.72
CA GLN A 32 10.79 -19.62 -36.40
C GLN A 32 10.92 -18.66 -35.21
N ALA A 33 9.94 -17.77 -35.02
CA ALA A 33 9.89 -16.85 -33.89
C ALA A 33 9.64 -17.54 -32.54
N ARG A 34 9.28 -18.84 -32.50
CA ARG A 34 9.07 -19.65 -31.27
C ARG A 34 8.27 -18.89 -30.20
N LEU A 35 6.97 -18.77 -30.45
CA LEU A 35 6.04 -18.04 -29.59
C LEU A 35 5.66 -18.87 -28.35
N ASP A 36 6.56 -18.97 -27.38
CA ASP A 36 6.45 -19.77 -26.15
C ASP A 36 5.85 -19.00 -24.95
N GLY A 37 5.54 -17.72 -25.13
CA GLY A 37 5.05 -16.76 -24.13
C GLY A 37 6.10 -16.27 -23.14
N SER A 38 7.39 -16.39 -23.48
CA SER A 38 8.50 -15.75 -22.76
C SER A 38 8.72 -14.30 -23.22
N LEU A 39 9.44 -13.48 -22.45
CA LEU A 39 9.83 -12.13 -22.89
C LEU A 39 10.75 -12.17 -24.12
N GLU A 40 11.59 -13.20 -24.21
CA GLU A 40 12.49 -13.43 -25.35
C GLU A 40 11.73 -13.71 -26.65
N SER A 41 10.51 -14.27 -26.57
CA SER A 41 9.64 -14.43 -27.74
C SER A 41 9.13 -13.10 -28.30
N LEU A 42 8.99 -12.09 -27.42
CA LEU A 42 8.55 -10.75 -27.82
C LEU A 42 9.67 -10.03 -28.58
N ASP A 43 10.92 -10.19 -28.15
CA ASP A 43 12.08 -9.68 -28.89
C ASP A 43 12.16 -10.27 -30.30
N ARG A 44 11.81 -11.57 -30.46
CA ARG A 44 11.75 -12.23 -31.76
C ARG A 44 10.59 -11.71 -32.63
N ILE A 45 9.46 -11.35 -32.03
CA ILE A 45 8.36 -10.67 -32.75
C ILE A 45 8.82 -9.29 -33.21
N ASP A 46 9.44 -8.50 -32.35
CA ASP A 46 9.94 -7.16 -32.70
C ASP A 46 10.93 -7.22 -33.88
N GLN A 47 11.84 -8.19 -33.87
CA GLN A 47 12.76 -8.46 -34.99
C GLN A 47 12.01 -8.87 -36.28
N LEU A 48 11.00 -9.72 -36.17
CA LEU A 48 10.18 -10.15 -37.31
C LEU A 48 9.44 -8.96 -37.94
N LEU A 49 8.80 -8.11 -37.14
CA LEU A 49 8.09 -6.92 -37.62
C LEU A 49 9.07 -5.96 -38.33
N ALA A 50 10.26 -5.73 -37.74
CA ALA A 50 11.29 -4.90 -38.35
C ALA A 50 11.79 -5.47 -39.70
N GLN A 51 11.97 -6.79 -39.80
CA GLN A 51 12.36 -7.45 -41.06
C GLN A 51 11.27 -7.33 -42.14
N ILE A 52 10.00 -7.50 -41.78
CA ILE A 52 8.88 -7.35 -42.71
C ILE A 52 8.82 -5.91 -43.23
N ARG A 53 8.91 -4.93 -42.32
CA ARG A 53 8.89 -3.49 -42.64
C ARG A 53 10.01 -3.11 -43.59
N THR A 54 11.24 -3.59 -43.36
CA THR A 54 12.41 -3.26 -44.18
C THR A 54 12.41 -3.95 -45.55
N ARG A 55 12.01 -5.24 -45.61
CA ARG A 55 12.07 -6.04 -46.85
C ARG A 55 10.85 -5.88 -47.74
N THR A 56 9.66 -5.79 -47.15
CA THR A 56 8.39 -5.79 -47.89
C THR A 56 7.79 -4.39 -48.01
N ARG A 57 8.14 -3.47 -47.08
CA ARG A 57 7.61 -2.10 -47.00
C ARG A 57 6.09 -2.05 -47.21
N PRO A 58 5.32 -2.81 -46.43
CA PRO A 58 3.90 -2.93 -46.67
C PRO A 58 3.19 -1.59 -46.38
N THR A 59 2.16 -1.28 -47.17
CA THR A 59 1.22 -0.19 -46.88
C THR A 59 -0.03 -0.76 -46.21
N ARG A 60 -0.71 0.03 -45.37
CA ARG A 60 -1.95 -0.40 -44.68
C ARG A 60 -3.01 -0.95 -45.66
N GLU A 61 -3.14 -0.32 -46.81
CA GLU A 61 -4.08 -0.71 -47.87
C GLU A 61 -3.74 -2.08 -48.45
N SER A 62 -2.50 -2.27 -48.94
CA SER A 62 -2.04 -3.55 -49.52
C SER A 62 -2.03 -4.71 -48.51
N TRP A 63 -1.89 -4.41 -47.22
CA TRP A 63 -1.88 -5.39 -46.14
C TRP A 63 -3.30 -5.79 -45.70
N ALA A 64 -4.28 -4.91 -45.86
CA ALA A 64 -5.67 -5.17 -45.50
C ALA A 64 -6.42 -6.01 -46.55
N GLU A 65 -5.98 -5.98 -47.82
CA GLU A 65 -6.63 -6.72 -48.92
C GLU A 65 -6.54 -8.25 -48.80
N LYS A 66 -5.57 -8.77 -48.03
CA LYS A 66 -5.34 -10.21 -47.90
C LYS A 66 -5.87 -10.71 -46.55
N PRO A 67 -6.82 -11.68 -46.53
CA PRO A 67 -7.35 -12.22 -45.28
C PRO A 67 -6.26 -12.82 -44.37
N GLY A 68 -5.23 -13.42 -44.95
CA GLY A 68 -4.13 -14.04 -44.21
C GLY A 68 -3.24 -13.06 -43.44
N THR A 69 -3.09 -11.82 -43.90
CA THR A 69 -2.31 -10.77 -43.21
C THR A 69 -3.13 -10.10 -42.12
N ALA A 70 -4.45 -10.01 -42.28
CA ALA A 70 -5.35 -9.64 -41.20
C ALA A 70 -5.27 -10.66 -40.05
N ASN A 71 -5.33 -11.96 -40.35
CA ASN A 71 -5.17 -13.04 -39.36
C ASN A 71 -3.80 -13.01 -38.67
N PHE A 72 -2.73 -12.65 -39.40
CA PHE A 72 -1.40 -12.47 -38.82
C PHE A 72 -1.39 -11.36 -37.75
N ASN A 73 -1.96 -10.19 -38.05
CA ASN A 73 -2.02 -9.08 -37.08
C ASN A 73 -2.86 -9.46 -35.85
N LEU A 74 -3.98 -10.16 -36.07
CA LEU A 74 -4.86 -10.64 -35.00
C LEU A 74 -4.16 -11.64 -34.10
N LEU A 75 -3.46 -12.61 -34.67
CA LEU A 75 -2.72 -13.61 -33.93
C LEU A 75 -1.67 -12.97 -33.02
N LEU A 76 -0.88 -12.03 -33.54
CA LEU A 76 0.11 -11.32 -32.73
C LEU A 76 -0.58 -10.49 -31.62
N ALA A 77 -1.68 -9.82 -31.95
CA ALA A 77 -2.43 -9.05 -30.97
C ALA A 77 -2.95 -9.94 -29.82
N PHE A 78 -3.52 -11.10 -30.14
CA PHE A 78 -3.98 -12.07 -29.15
C PHE A 78 -2.82 -12.63 -28.33
N TYR A 79 -1.71 -12.98 -28.98
CA TYR A 79 -0.53 -13.49 -28.31
C TYR A 79 0.06 -12.50 -27.28
N LEU A 80 0.11 -11.20 -27.60
CA LEU A 80 0.56 -10.17 -26.66
C LEU A 80 -0.35 -10.11 -25.43
N GLY A 81 -1.68 -10.12 -25.62
CA GLY A 81 -2.63 -10.10 -24.51
C GLY A 81 -2.56 -11.35 -23.62
N GLU A 82 -2.44 -12.54 -24.22
CA GLU A 82 -2.25 -13.79 -23.48
C GLU A 82 -0.91 -13.84 -22.73
N THR A 83 0.14 -13.26 -23.29
CA THR A 83 1.45 -13.16 -22.62
C THR A 83 1.34 -12.26 -21.39
N VAL A 84 0.63 -11.12 -21.49
CA VAL A 84 0.33 -10.26 -20.34
C VAL A 84 -0.47 -11.01 -19.29
N ALA A 85 -1.53 -11.72 -19.70
CA ALA A 85 -2.38 -12.50 -18.80
C ALA A 85 -1.58 -13.58 -18.05
N ARG A 86 -0.72 -14.31 -18.77
CA ARG A 86 0.14 -15.35 -18.20
C ARG A 86 1.17 -14.79 -17.21
N LEU A 87 1.91 -13.76 -17.59
CA LEU A 87 2.93 -13.15 -16.72
C LEU A 87 2.31 -12.41 -15.53
N GLY A 88 1.12 -11.84 -15.71
CA GLY A 88 0.32 -11.21 -14.66
C GLY A 88 -0.56 -12.16 -13.85
N GLN A 89 -0.48 -13.48 -14.07
CA GLN A 89 -1.32 -14.49 -13.41
C GLN A 89 -2.82 -14.14 -13.39
N THR A 90 -3.32 -13.60 -14.51
CA THR A 90 -4.70 -13.16 -14.68
C THR A 90 -5.28 -13.73 -15.97
N THR A 91 -6.53 -13.39 -16.29
CA THR A 91 -7.20 -13.76 -17.54
C THR A 91 -7.37 -12.53 -18.43
N VAL A 92 -7.50 -12.77 -19.74
CA VAL A 92 -7.85 -11.75 -20.72
C VAL A 92 -9.28 -11.99 -21.22
N ASP A 93 -10.10 -10.94 -21.21
CA ASP A 93 -11.38 -10.93 -21.90
C ASP A 93 -11.27 -10.10 -23.19
N TRP A 94 -11.49 -10.76 -24.33
CA TRP A 94 -11.40 -10.13 -25.64
C TRP A 94 -12.74 -9.58 -26.10
N MET A 95 -12.74 -8.32 -26.51
CA MET A 95 -13.92 -7.63 -27.01
C MET A 95 -13.62 -6.73 -28.22
N THR A 96 -14.68 -6.42 -28.96
CA THR A 96 -14.62 -5.44 -30.06
C THR A 96 -14.69 -4.01 -29.51
N ASN A 97 -14.29 -3.02 -30.31
CA ASN A 97 -14.42 -1.62 -29.92
C ASN A 97 -15.85 -1.25 -29.51
N ALA A 98 -16.85 -1.67 -30.28
CA ALA A 98 -18.27 -1.43 -29.97
C ALA A 98 -18.66 -1.97 -28.58
N GLN A 99 -18.27 -3.21 -28.28
CA GLN A 99 -18.52 -3.82 -26.96
C GLN A 99 -17.77 -3.09 -25.84
N ALA A 100 -16.59 -2.56 -26.12
CA ALA A 100 -15.82 -1.78 -25.16
C ALA A 100 -16.44 -0.41 -24.89
N GLN A 101 -17.04 0.26 -25.88
CA GLN A 101 -17.77 1.51 -25.66
C GLN A 101 -18.96 1.30 -24.70
N GLU A 102 -19.61 0.13 -24.76
CA GLU A 102 -20.74 -0.23 -23.89
C GLU A 102 -20.29 -0.65 -22.48
N ARG A 103 -19.19 -1.42 -22.37
CA ARG A 103 -18.78 -2.08 -21.11
C ARG A 103 -17.73 -1.32 -20.31
N LEU A 104 -16.94 -0.44 -20.94
CA LEU A 104 -15.86 0.29 -20.27
C LEU A 104 -16.30 1.69 -19.80
N PRO A 105 -15.71 2.21 -18.71
CA PRO A 105 -15.91 3.59 -18.27
C PRO A 105 -15.30 4.57 -19.27
N GLU A 106 -15.91 5.75 -19.41
CA GLU A 106 -15.58 6.76 -20.45
C GLU A 106 -14.09 7.09 -20.55
N GLN A 107 -13.40 7.18 -19.42
CA GLN A 107 -11.97 7.49 -19.33
C GLN A 107 -11.05 6.36 -19.83
N ALA A 108 -11.53 5.12 -19.85
CA ALA A 108 -10.79 3.94 -20.29
C ALA A 108 -11.21 3.46 -21.69
N ARG A 109 -12.19 4.13 -22.31
CA ARG A 109 -12.65 3.80 -23.66
C ARG A 109 -11.57 4.18 -24.67
N PRO A 110 -11.05 3.23 -25.45
CA PRO A 110 -10.13 3.56 -26.52
C PRO A 110 -10.88 4.32 -27.63
N PRO A 111 -10.18 5.22 -28.35
CA PRO A 111 -10.79 5.97 -29.45
C PRO A 111 -11.22 5.03 -30.58
N GLU A 112 -12.19 5.43 -31.38
CA GLU A 112 -12.62 4.68 -32.56
C GLU A 112 -11.58 4.81 -33.68
N ALA A 113 -10.74 3.79 -33.84
CA ALA A 113 -9.65 3.78 -34.80
C ALA A 113 -9.39 2.35 -35.33
N PRO A 114 -8.77 2.20 -36.52
CA PRO A 114 -8.51 0.86 -37.08
C PRO A 114 -7.68 -0.04 -36.16
N TRP A 115 -6.74 0.54 -35.42
CA TRP A 115 -5.87 -0.16 -34.47
C TRP A 115 -6.54 -0.48 -33.13
N SER A 116 -7.71 0.08 -32.82
CA SER A 116 -8.47 -0.17 -31.59
C SER A 116 -9.67 -1.09 -31.81
N ARG A 117 -9.75 -1.77 -32.97
CA ARG A 117 -10.85 -2.69 -33.32
C ARG A 117 -10.99 -3.87 -32.36
N ILE A 118 -9.88 -4.28 -31.71
CA ILE A 118 -9.84 -5.36 -30.73
C ILE A 118 -9.15 -4.85 -29.48
N ILE A 119 -9.78 -5.17 -28.36
CA ILE A 119 -9.40 -4.72 -27.03
C ILE A 119 -9.38 -5.96 -26.14
N GLY A 120 -8.27 -6.13 -25.43
CA GLY A 120 -8.16 -7.11 -24.35
C GLY A 120 -8.32 -6.39 -23.03
N VAL A 121 -9.18 -6.89 -22.15
CA VAL A 121 -9.21 -6.45 -20.75
C VAL A 121 -8.47 -7.49 -19.93
N VAL A 122 -7.33 -7.09 -19.35
CA VAL A 122 -6.42 -7.98 -18.62
C VAL A 122 -6.24 -7.43 -17.21
N GLY A 123 -6.63 -8.18 -16.18
CA GLY A 123 -6.52 -7.71 -14.78
C GLY A 123 -7.13 -6.32 -14.53
N GLY A 124 -8.24 -5.99 -15.21
CA GLY A 124 -8.88 -4.67 -15.13
C GLY A 124 -8.22 -3.55 -15.95
N SER A 125 -7.07 -3.81 -16.58
CA SER A 125 -6.39 -2.88 -17.49
C SER A 125 -6.82 -3.09 -18.95
N VAL A 126 -7.00 -2.00 -19.67
CA VAL A 126 -7.33 -2.01 -21.11
C VAL A 126 -6.04 -2.16 -21.93
N ALA A 127 -6.00 -3.20 -22.75
CA ALA A 127 -4.91 -3.51 -23.67
C ALA A 127 -5.39 -3.29 -25.12
N VAL A 128 -4.60 -2.55 -25.90
CA VAL A 128 -4.85 -2.27 -27.33
C VAL A 128 -3.68 -2.80 -28.18
N PRO A 129 -3.46 -4.13 -28.20
CA PRO A 129 -2.21 -4.73 -28.71
C PRO A 129 -2.04 -4.56 -30.22
N LEU A 130 -3.12 -4.39 -30.96
CA LEU A 130 -3.06 -4.19 -32.41
C LEU A 130 -2.37 -2.87 -32.79
N GLY A 131 -2.48 -1.82 -31.97
CA GLY A 131 -1.77 -0.55 -32.21
C GLY A 131 -0.26 -0.72 -32.23
N VAL A 132 0.28 -1.56 -31.33
CA VAL A 132 1.72 -1.84 -31.26
C VAL A 132 2.18 -2.67 -32.44
N VAL A 133 1.40 -3.67 -32.85
CA VAL A 133 1.69 -4.50 -34.03
C VAL A 133 1.67 -3.67 -35.31
N GLU A 134 0.68 -2.78 -35.46
CA GLU A 134 0.58 -1.90 -36.63
C GLU A 134 1.66 -0.81 -36.65
N ASP A 135 2.05 -0.26 -35.50
CA ASP A 135 3.18 0.68 -35.41
C ASP A 135 4.49 -0.01 -35.81
N GLY A 136 4.72 -1.24 -35.36
CA GLY A 136 5.87 -2.05 -35.76
C GLY A 136 5.94 -2.36 -37.26
N LEU A 137 4.78 -2.52 -37.93
CA LEU A 137 4.69 -2.82 -39.37
C LEU A 137 4.75 -1.58 -40.26
N PHE A 138 4.04 -0.52 -39.89
CA PHE A 138 3.75 0.64 -40.75
C PHE A 138 4.30 1.97 -40.22
N GLY A 139 4.71 2.03 -38.95
CA GLY A 139 5.19 3.25 -38.32
C GLY A 139 6.51 3.74 -38.91
N THR A 140 6.63 5.07 -39.06
CA THR A 140 7.87 5.74 -39.47
C THR A 140 8.91 5.79 -38.35
N ASP A 141 8.47 5.81 -37.09
CA ASP A 141 9.31 5.75 -35.89
C ASP A 141 8.58 4.94 -34.80
N VAL A 142 9.09 3.74 -34.49
CA VAL A 142 8.41 2.81 -33.56
C VAL A 142 8.60 3.33 -32.15
N GLN A 143 7.52 3.79 -31.53
CA GLN A 143 7.58 4.43 -30.22
C GLN A 143 7.67 3.41 -29.08
N VAL A 144 7.06 2.24 -29.26
CA VAL A 144 6.98 1.19 -28.22
C VAL A 144 7.11 -0.18 -28.88
N SER A 145 8.06 -1.00 -28.40
CA SER A 145 8.23 -2.37 -28.85
C SER A 145 7.16 -3.31 -28.25
N CYS A 146 6.93 -4.46 -28.87
CA CYS A 146 6.04 -5.50 -28.33
C CYS A 146 6.46 -5.90 -26.92
N ARG A 147 7.76 -6.05 -26.66
CA ARG A 147 8.29 -6.33 -25.32
C ARG A 147 7.96 -5.23 -24.32
N ALA A 148 8.32 -3.99 -24.63
CA ALA A 148 8.11 -2.86 -23.72
C ALA A 148 6.61 -2.63 -23.43
N TYR A 149 5.74 -2.90 -24.41
CA TYR A 149 4.30 -2.88 -24.23
C TYR A 149 3.82 -3.93 -23.23
N VAL A 150 4.26 -5.18 -23.36
CA VAL A 150 3.90 -6.27 -22.43
C VAL A 150 4.45 -5.98 -21.04
N GLU A 151 5.71 -5.59 -20.89
CA GLU A 151 6.32 -5.26 -19.60
C GLU A 151 5.54 -4.15 -18.86
N ARG A 152 5.13 -3.09 -19.58
CA ARG A 152 4.31 -2.01 -19.00
C ARG A 152 2.94 -2.49 -18.54
N LEU A 153 2.29 -3.38 -19.29
CA LEU A 153 0.98 -3.92 -18.90
C LEU A 153 1.11 -4.92 -17.76
N VAL A 154 2.10 -5.81 -17.80
CA VAL A 154 2.39 -6.76 -16.71
C VAL A 154 2.66 -6.00 -15.41
N ALA A 155 3.41 -4.90 -15.43
CA ALA A 155 3.61 -4.07 -14.24
C ALA A 155 2.30 -3.48 -13.67
N ARG A 156 1.25 -3.33 -14.48
CA ARG A 156 -0.08 -2.84 -14.05
C ARG A 156 -1.01 -3.96 -13.59
N VAL A 157 -0.83 -5.19 -14.09
CA VAL A 157 -1.71 -6.33 -13.83
C VAL A 157 -1.13 -7.39 -12.90
N ALA A 158 0.20 -7.38 -12.69
CA ALA A 158 0.85 -8.33 -11.81
C ALA A 158 0.24 -8.24 -10.41
N PRO A 159 0.03 -9.38 -9.72
CA PRO A 159 -0.43 -9.39 -8.35
C PRO A 159 0.65 -8.69 -7.52
N GLN A 160 0.47 -7.40 -7.27
CA GLN A 160 1.14 -6.77 -6.16
C GLN A 160 0.53 -7.46 -4.95
N GLU A 161 1.36 -8.16 -4.17
CA GLU A 161 1.05 -8.49 -2.80
C GLU A 161 0.85 -7.15 -2.09
N THR A 162 -0.35 -6.61 -2.20
CA THR A 162 -0.60 -5.21 -1.85
C THR A 162 -1.02 -5.23 -0.41
N ASP A 163 -0.01 -5.09 0.44
CA ASP A 163 -0.17 -4.75 1.83
C ASP A 163 -1.34 -3.78 2.01
N GLN A 164 -2.34 -4.21 2.77
CA GLN A 164 -3.59 -3.47 2.95
C GLN A 164 -3.36 -2.09 3.57
N ASN A 165 -2.25 -1.90 4.28
CA ASN A 165 -1.86 -0.61 4.85
C ASN A 165 -1.36 0.35 3.77
N VAL A 166 -0.68 -0.16 2.73
CA VAL A 166 -0.28 0.64 1.55
C VAL A 166 -1.51 1.04 0.74
N LEU A 167 -2.41 0.09 0.47
CA LEU A 167 -3.67 0.36 -0.22
C LEU A 167 -4.50 1.40 0.53
N CYS A 168 -4.68 1.23 1.84
CA CYS A 168 -5.39 2.21 2.68
C CYS A 168 -4.88 3.63 2.43
N ARG A 169 -3.55 3.85 2.50
CA ARG A 169 -2.96 5.17 2.24
C ARG A 169 -3.27 5.68 0.83
N GLN A 170 -3.12 4.85 -0.19
CA GLN A 170 -3.40 5.22 -1.58
C GLN A 170 -4.87 5.62 -1.78
N PHE A 171 -5.81 4.83 -1.27
CA PHE A 171 -7.24 5.13 -1.34
C PHE A 171 -7.59 6.42 -0.60
N LEU A 172 -7.11 6.59 0.64
CA LEU A 172 -7.38 7.80 1.42
C LEU A 172 -6.83 9.07 0.74
N HIS A 173 -5.66 8.97 0.11
CA HIS A 173 -5.08 10.06 -0.67
C HIS A 173 -5.90 10.38 -1.93
N ALA A 174 -6.35 9.35 -2.66
CA ALA A 174 -7.18 9.52 -3.86
C ALA A 174 -8.55 10.12 -3.54
N GLY A 175 -9.21 9.70 -2.45
CA GLY A 175 -10.51 10.27 -2.05
C GLY A 175 -10.45 11.72 -1.59
N ARG A 176 -9.26 12.23 -1.25
CA ARG A 176 -9.01 13.66 -0.99
C ARG A 176 -8.70 14.46 -2.26
N GLY A 177 -8.70 13.82 -3.43
CA GLY A 177 -8.41 14.44 -4.72
C GLY A 177 -6.92 14.60 -5.01
N ALA A 178 -6.03 13.98 -4.24
CA ALA A 178 -4.58 14.14 -4.37
C ALA A 178 -3.88 12.95 -5.06
N GLY A 179 -4.59 11.92 -5.51
CA GLY A 179 -3.97 10.76 -6.16
C GLY A 179 -4.90 9.98 -7.09
N GLU A 180 -4.32 9.06 -7.86
CA GLU A 180 -5.03 8.15 -8.75
C GLU A 180 -4.99 6.72 -8.21
N VAL A 181 -6.12 6.00 -8.33
CA VAL A 181 -6.20 4.57 -8.05
C VAL A 181 -6.48 3.82 -9.35
N ASN A 182 -5.88 2.64 -9.52
CA ASN A 182 -6.10 1.82 -10.70
C ASN A 182 -7.59 1.46 -10.83
N GLY A 183 -8.16 1.62 -12.02
CA GLY A 183 -9.59 1.45 -12.28
C GLY A 183 -10.48 2.62 -11.88
N GLY A 184 -9.93 3.71 -11.33
CA GLY A 184 -10.67 4.91 -10.93
C GLY A 184 -11.46 4.76 -9.63
N LEU A 185 -12.04 5.85 -9.15
CA LEU A 185 -12.83 5.91 -7.90
C LEU A 185 -14.21 6.47 -8.21
N ALA A 186 -15.25 5.66 -8.06
CA ALA A 186 -16.63 6.12 -8.24
C ALA A 186 -17.00 7.16 -7.17
N PHE A 187 -17.93 8.07 -7.51
CA PHE A 187 -18.46 9.10 -6.61
C PHE A 187 -17.42 10.09 -6.08
N ILE A 188 -16.31 10.32 -6.79
CA ILE A 188 -15.22 11.19 -6.32
C ILE A 188 -15.67 12.62 -5.99
N ASP A 189 -16.62 13.19 -6.74
CA ASP A 189 -17.11 14.54 -6.48
C ASP A 189 -17.95 14.59 -5.20
N ALA A 190 -18.76 13.56 -4.94
CA ALA A 190 -19.47 13.42 -3.67
C ALA A 190 -18.50 13.24 -2.48
N LEU A 191 -17.37 12.54 -2.68
CA LEU A 191 -16.33 12.41 -1.66
C LEU A 191 -15.63 13.75 -1.36
N LYS A 192 -15.41 14.59 -2.37
CA LYS A 192 -14.86 15.94 -2.18
C LYS A 192 -15.85 16.82 -1.39
N GLU A 193 -17.13 16.79 -1.75
CA GLU A 193 -18.19 17.52 -1.03
C GLU A 193 -18.37 17.05 0.41
N LEU A 194 -18.19 15.75 0.67
CA LEU A 194 -18.24 15.17 2.01
C LEU A 194 -17.18 15.76 2.95
N ALA A 195 -16.05 16.26 2.41
CA ALA A 195 -14.92 16.83 3.15
C ALA A 195 -14.44 15.91 4.29
N PRO A 196 -13.77 14.79 3.98
CA PRO A 196 -13.35 13.82 4.99
C PRO A 196 -12.29 14.39 5.95
N ASP A 197 -12.67 14.50 7.23
CA ASP A 197 -11.90 15.15 8.31
C ASP A 197 -11.54 14.20 9.47
N PHE A 198 -11.82 12.88 9.34
CA PHE A 198 -11.66 11.87 10.40
C PHE A 198 -12.43 12.16 11.70
N SER A 199 -13.48 12.96 11.65
CA SER A 199 -14.42 13.13 12.76
C SER A 199 -15.53 12.08 12.74
N ILE A 200 -16.14 11.85 13.91
CA ILE A 200 -17.35 11.05 14.03
C ILE A 200 -18.50 11.62 13.16
N GLY A 201 -18.58 12.94 13.02
CA GLY A 201 -19.56 13.58 12.12
C GLY A 201 -19.29 13.25 10.66
N SER A 202 -18.04 13.04 10.26
CA SER A 202 -17.73 12.59 8.90
C SER A 202 -18.15 11.15 8.64
N LEU A 203 -18.17 10.26 9.64
CA LEU A 203 -18.72 8.91 9.47
C LEU A 203 -20.21 8.94 9.19
N GLU A 204 -20.95 9.82 9.88
CA GLU A 204 -22.37 10.00 9.65
C GLU A 204 -22.64 10.50 8.22
N ARG A 205 -21.82 11.44 7.71
CA ARG A 205 -21.89 11.87 6.30
C ARG A 205 -21.62 10.71 5.32
N VAL A 206 -20.72 9.79 5.64
CA VAL A 206 -20.46 8.59 4.80
C VAL A 206 -21.65 7.63 4.84
N ASP A 207 -22.22 7.39 6.03
CA ASP A 207 -23.44 6.58 6.18
C ASP A 207 -24.59 7.17 5.33
N ASP A 208 -24.77 8.49 5.36
CA ASP A 208 -25.79 9.19 4.58
C ASP A 208 -25.53 9.16 3.07
N LEU A 209 -24.27 9.28 2.64
CA LEU A 209 -23.90 9.13 1.24
C LEU A 209 -24.27 7.73 0.71
N LEU A 210 -23.96 6.67 1.47
CA LEU A 210 -24.32 5.29 1.10
C LEU A 210 -25.84 5.13 1.00
N ARG A 211 -26.61 5.67 1.96
CA ARG A 211 -28.08 5.65 1.92
C ARG A 211 -28.64 6.44 0.74
N ALA A 212 -28.03 7.59 0.40
CA ALA A 212 -28.44 8.41 -0.74
C ALA A 212 -28.21 7.67 -2.06
N ILE A 213 -27.04 7.05 -2.25
CA ILE A 213 -26.73 6.22 -3.43
C ILE A 213 -27.74 5.08 -3.56
N ARG A 214 -28.02 4.38 -2.45
CA ARG A 214 -29.05 3.32 -2.44
C ARG A 214 -30.41 3.82 -2.90
N LYS A 215 -30.86 4.98 -2.39
CA LYS A 215 -32.18 5.53 -2.70
C LYS A 215 -32.29 6.05 -4.14
N GLN A 216 -31.22 6.64 -4.67
CA GLN A 216 -31.23 7.31 -5.97
C GLN A 216 -30.90 6.36 -7.13
N ALA A 217 -29.87 5.52 -6.95
CA ALA A 217 -29.36 4.65 -8.01
C ALA A 217 -29.91 3.22 -7.92
N ALA A 218 -30.39 2.79 -6.75
CA ALA A 218 -30.85 1.42 -6.47
C ALA A 218 -29.94 0.34 -7.10
N PRO A 219 -28.63 0.35 -6.79
CA PRO A 219 -27.65 -0.49 -7.48
C PRO A 219 -27.89 -1.98 -7.18
N GLU A 220 -27.74 -2.82 -8.19
CA GLU A 220 -27.69 -4.28 -8.01
C GLU A 220 -26.33 -4.69 -7.45
N TYR A 221 -26.32 -5.60 -6.48
CA TYR A 221 -25.12 -6.06 -5.80
C TYR A 221 -24.06 -6.60 -6.77
N ALA A 222 -24.45 -7.51 -7.67
CA ALA A 222 -23.52 -8.17 -8.59
C ALA A 222 -22.83 -7.14 -9.51
N ASP A 223 -23.59 -6.22 -10.08
CA ASP A 223 -23.06 -5.16 -10.95
C ASP A 223 -22.11 -4.21 -10.22
N PHE A 224 -22.48 -3.81 -9.00
CA PHE A 224 -21.71 -2.82 -8.24
C PHE A 224 -20.40 -3.41 -7.69
N VAL A 225 -20.43 -4.66 -7.24
CA VAL A 225 -19.24 -5.36 -6.74
C VAL A 225 -18.38 -5.89 -7.88
N ASN A 226 -18.87 -6.09 -9.10
CA ASN A 226 -18.04 -6.53 -10.23
C ASN A 226 -17.38 -5.37 -11.01
N ARG A 227 -17.79 -4.12 -10.79
CA ARG A 227 -17.19 -2.95 -11.43
C ARG A 227 -16.04 -2.39 -10.56
N ILE A 228 -14.87 -2.23 -11.17
CA ILE A 228 -13.63 -1.87 -10.44
C ILE A 228 -13.73 -0.51 -9.72
N ASN A 229 -14.34 0.50 -10.33
CA ASN A 229 -14.45 1.85 -9.76
C ASN A 229 -15.40 1.90 -8.55
N THR A 230 -16.48 1.12 -8.55
CA THR A 230 -17.44 1.01 -7.45
C THR A 230 -16.94 0.08 -6.35
N GLN A 231 -16.17 -0.97 -6.67
CA GLN A 231 -15.39 -1.69 -5.67
C GLN A 231 -14.43 -0.74 -4.94
N ASN A 232 -13.66 0.04 -5.70
CA ASN A 232 -12.71 1.02 -5.17
C ASN A 232 -13.40 2.03 -4.24
N PHE A 233 -14.62 2.46 -4.57
CA PHE A 233 -15.43 3.29 -3.69
C PHE A 233 -15.78 2.57 -2.37
N LEU A 234 -16.23 1.32 -2.41
CA LEU A 234 -16.50 0.56 -1.19
C LEU A 234 -15.23 0.35 -0.34
N ARG A 235 -14.10 0.03 -0.98
CA ARG A 235 -12.79 -0.07 -0.31
C ARG A 235 -12.42 1.24 0.37
N TRP A 236 -12.60 2.36 -0.32
CA TRP A 236 -12.38 3.68 0.26
C TRP A 236 -13.25 3.91 1.50
N THR A 237 -14.56 3.63 1.43
CA THR A 237 -15.46 3.82 2.59
C THR A 237 -15.05 2.97 3.78
N ALA A 238 -14.64 1.72 3.53
CA ALA A 238 -14.16 0.81 4.56
C ALA A 238 -12.86 1.31 5.21
N TYR A 239 -11.85 1.68 4.40
CA TYR A 239 -10.58 2.22 4.91
C TYR A 239 -10.78 3.52 5.69
N TYR A 240 -11.60 4.42 5.16
CA TYR A 240 -11.91 5.68 5.80
C TYR A 240 -12.64 5.47 7.11
N ALA A 241 -13.62 4.55 7.16
CA ALA A 241 -14.34 4.25 8.37
C ALA A 241 -13.44 3.69 9.47
N GLY A 242 -12.64 2.66 9.17
CA GLY A 242 -11.69 2.08 10.13
C GLY A 242 -10.68 3.10 10.66
N SER A 243 -10.12 3.92 9.77
CA SER A 243 -9.17 4.98 10.12
C SER A 243 -9.81 6.07 10.98
N THR A 244 -11.04 6.47 10.67
CA THR A 244 -11.77 7.49 11.45
C THR A 244 -12.13 6.99 12.84
N ILE A 245 -12.57 5.73 12.96
CA ILE A 245 -12.88 5.11 14.26
C ILE A 245 -11.64 5.08 15.15
N ALA A 246 -10.53 4.56 14.61
CA ALA A 246 -9.28 4.51 15.35
C ALA A 246 -8.80 5.93 15.73
N HIS A 247 -8.85 6.89 14.80
CA HIS A 247 -8.46 8.28 15.03
C HIS A 247 -9.27 8.96 16.13
N SER A 248 -10.60 8.91 16.04
CA SER A 248 -11.51 9.52 17.01
C SER A 248 -11.39 8.93 18.43
N CYS A 249 -10.96 7.67 18.54
CA CYS A 249 -10.78 6.98 19.82
C CYS A 249 -9.32 6.97 20.31
N GLY A 250 -8.36 7.43 19.51
CA GLY A 250 -6.92 7.37 19.83
C GLY A 250 -6.37 5.94 19.93
N LEU A 251 -6.93 5.01 19.13
CA LEU A 251 -6.62 3.59 19.15
C LEU A 251 -5.64 3.20 18.03
N THR A 252 -5.00 2.05 18.17
CA THR A 252 -4.14 1.46 17.15
C THR A 252 -5.01 0.87 16.03
N LEU A 253 -4.53 0.96 14.78
CA LEU A 253 -5.18 0.37 13.61
C LEU A 253 -4.17 -0.45 12.81
N ARG A 254 -4.54 -1.69 12.47
CA ARG A 254 -3.82 -2.52 11.50
C ARG A 254 -4.80 -3.10 10.49
N TRP A 255 -4.47 -2.98 9.21
CA TRP A 255 -5.21 -3.66 8.14
C TRP A 255 -4.62 -5.04 7.87
N LEU A 256 -5.49 -6.03 7.68
CA LEU A 256 -5.16 -7.42 7.41
C LEU A 256 -5.70 -7.86 6.04
N SER A 257 -4.88 -8.56 5.27
CA SER A 257 -5.33 -9.24 4.04
C SER A 257 -6.25 -10.42 4.35
N PHE A 258 -6.95 -10.94 3.35
CA PHE A 258 -7.74 -12.17 3.51
C PHE A 258 -6.87 -13.36 3.98
N ASP A 259 -5.64 -13.49 3.49
CA ASP A 259 -4.75 -14.59 3.88
C ASP A 259 -4.30 -14.47 5.36
N GLU A 260 -3.99 -13.25 5.81
CA GLU A 260 -3.72 -12.98 7.24
C GLU A 260 -4.95 -13.29 8.10
N LEU A 261 -6.15 -12.92 7.63
CA LEU A 261 -7.41 -13.21 8.33
C LEU A 261 -7.69 -14.71 8.39
N LYS A 262 -7.49 -15.45 7.30
CA LYS A 262 -7.73 -16.89 7.21
C LYS A 262 -6.80 -17.69 8.11
N THR A 263 -5.60 -17.18 8.34
CA THR A 263 -4.66 -17.74 9.33
C THR A 263 -5.22 -17.66 10.75
N GLN A 264 -6.01 -16.62 11.06
CA GLN A 264 -6.64 -16.44 12.38
C GLN A 264 -8.04 -17.05 12.46
N PHE A 265 -8.77 -17.12 11.34
CA PHE A 265 -10.12 -17.67 11.22
C PHE A 265 -10.18 -18.65 10.03
N PRO A 266 -9.84 -19.94 10.24
CA PRO A 266 -9.78 -20.93 9.17
C PRO A 266 -11.12 -21.13 8.43
N GLU A 267 -12.23 -20.94 9.13
CA GLU A 267 -13.61 -21.02 8.60
C GLU A 267 -14.06 -19.77 7.82
N LEU A 268 -13.19 -18.76 7.63
CA LEU A 268 -13.55 -17.57 6.88
C LEU A 268 -13.65 -17.85 5.37
N GLU A 269 -14.84 -17.64 4.82
CA GLU A 269 -15.11 -17.81 3.38
C GLU A 269 -14.64 -16.59 2.56
N PRO A 270 -14.09 -16.81 1.35
CA PRO A 270 -13.67 -15.72 0.46
C PRO A 270 -14.90 -15.06 -0.17
N GLN A 271 -15.18 -13.84 0.26
CA GLN A 271 -16.25 -12.98 -0.22
C GLN A 271 -15.75 -11.54 -0.35
N PHE A 272 -16.50 -10.68 -1.03
CA PHE A 272 -16.09 -9.27 -1.16
C PHE A 272 -16.00 -8.61 0.22
N GLU A 273 -16.97 -8.86 1.10
CA GLU A 273 -17.04 -8.35 2.46
C GLU A 273 -15.88 -8.79 3.36
N THR A 274 -15.29 -9.95 3.06
CA THR A 274 -14.18 -10.54 3.82
C THR A 274 -12.83 -10.33 3.13
N ALA A 275 -12.78 -9.62 2.00
CA ALA A 275 -11.57 -9.42 1.21
C ALA A 275 -10.42 -8.78 2.02
N PHE A 276 -10.74 -7.99 3.05
CA PHE A 276 -9.81 -7.53 4.08
C PHE A 276 -10.58 -7.17 5.35
N GLY A 277 -9.82 -7.00 6.44
CA GLY A 277 -10.35 -6.58 7.73
C GLY A 277 -9.39 -5.61 8.42
N CYS A 278 -9.84 -5.05 9.54
CA CYS A 278 -8.97 -4.27 10.42
C CYS A 278 -9.00 -4.78 11.85
N VAL A 279 -7.85 -4.66 12.52
CA VAL A 279 -7.71 -4.80 13.97
C VAL A 279 -7.76 -3.41 14.57
N ILE A 280 -8.72 -3.17 15.47
CA ILE A 280 -8.82 -1.98 16.31
C ILE A 280 -8.97 -2.45 17.74
N ASP A 281 -8.07 -2.04 18.64
CA ASP A 281 -8.10 -2.44 20.06
C ASP A 281 -8.18 -3.98 20.25
N ASP A 282 -7.29 -4.69 19.54
CA ASP A 282 -7.16 -6.16 19.50
C ASP A 282 -8.41 -6.93 19.05
N LYS A 283 -9.38 -6.24 18.44
CA LYS A 283 -10.59 -6.85 17.87
C LYS A 283 -10.63 -6.66 16.37
N ILE A 284 -11.11 -7.69 15.69
CA ILE A 284 -11.22 -7.71 14.23
C ILE A 284 -12.59 -7.23 13.80
N TYR A 285 -12.59 -6.35 12.81
CA TYR A 285 -13.77 -5.76 12.20
C TYR A 285 -13.70 -5.92 10.68
N PHE A 286 -14.88 -5.99 10.05
CA PHE A 286 -15.05 -6.08 8.59
C PHE A 286 -15.84 -4.87 8.09
N PRO A 287 -15.20 -3.71 7.89
CA PRO A 287 -15.91 -2.49 7.50
C PRO A 287 -16.59 -2.59 6.12
N LEU A 288 -16.05 -3.40 5.20
CA LEU A 288 -16.70 -3.67 3.91
C LEU A 288 -18.09 -4.27 4.08
N GLY A 289 -18.27 -5.20 5.03
CA GLY A 289 -19.58 -5.79 5.32
C GLY A 289 -20.61 -4.79 5.85
N ILE A 290 -20.17 -3.68 6.47
CA ILE A 290 -21.07 -2.59 6.88
C ILE A 290 -21.43 -1.73 5.68
N ALA A 291 -20.45 -1.41 4.81
CA ALA A 291 -20.69 -0.65 3.59
C ALA A 291 -21.69 -1.36 2.68
N THR A 292 -21.51 -2.67 2.45
CA THR A 292 -22.41 -3.46 1.60
C THR A 292 -23.79 -3.62 2.23
N GLU A 293 -23.89 -3.83 3.55
CA GLU A 293 -25.19 -3.88 4.22
C GLU A 293 -25.97 -2.56 4.09
N LEU A 294 -25.31 -1.42 4.25
CA LEU A 294 -25.95 -0.10 4.07
C LEU A 294 -26.46 0.10 2.65
N LEU A 295 -25.68 -0.29 1.64
CA LEU A 295 -26.00 -0.09 0.24
C LEU A 295 -27.07 -1.06 -0.29
N PHE A 296 -27.01 -2.34 0.12
CA PHE A 296 -27.78 -3.42 -0.50
C PHE A 296 -28.73 -4.16 0.45
N GLY A 297 -28.48 -4.15 1.76
CA GLY A 297 -29.27 -4.94 2.71
C GLY A 297 -30.70 -4.44 2.84
N GLU A 298 -31.71 -5.31 2.85
CA GLU A 298 -33.13 -4.89 2.88
C GLU A 298 -33.44 -3.93 4.03
N LYS A 299 -32.93 -4.24 5.24
CA LYS A 299 -33.07 -3.42 6.45
C LYS A 299 -31.73 -3.31 7.18
N PRO A 300 -30.85 -2.36 6.82
CA PRO A 300 -29.53 -2.23 7.42
C PRO A 300 -29.67 -1.99 8.93
N GLN A 301 -29.03 -2.84 9.72
CA GLN A 301 -28.96 -2.73 11.18
C GLN A 301 -27.65 -2.06 11.61
N ARG A 302 -26.58 -2.28 10.85
CA ARG A 302 -25.25 -1.72 11.12
C ARG A 302 -25.02 -0.43 10.33
N ASN A 303 -24.21 0.45 10.90
CA ASN A 303 -23.70 1.65 10.26
C ASN A 303 -22.35 2.04 10.91
N PHE A 304 -21.57 2.88 10.24
CA PHE A 304 -20.24 3.24 10.72
C PHE A 304 -20.29 4.07 12.00
N ARG A 305 -21.23 5.02 12.10
CA ARG A 305 -21.41 5.85 13.29
C ARG A 305 -21.69 5.02 14.55
N GLY A 306 -22.52 3.99 14.41
CA GLY A 306 -22.92 3.06 15.44
C GLY A 306 -21.77 2.15 15.85
N LEU A 307 -21.01 1.62 14.89
CA LEU A 307 -19.78 0.88 15.17
C LEU A 307 -18.78 1.74 15.97
N ALA A 308 -18.58 2.99 15.56
CA ALA A 308 -17.70 3.92 16.26
C ALA A 308 -18.15 4.12 17.72
N GLY A 309 -19.46 4.28 17.96
CA GLY A 309 -20.01 4.39 19.31
C GLY A 309 -19.80 3.14 20.17
N GLN A 310 -19.93 1.95 19.59
CA GLN A 310 -19.69 0.68 20.30
C GLN A 310 -18.23 0.51 20.69
N ILE A 311 -17.31 0.87 19.81
CA ILE A 311 -15.87 0.81 20.07
C ILE A 311 -15.49 1.84 21.13
N GLN A 312 -15.94 3.09 20.99
CA GLN A 312 -15.65 4.17 21.93
C GLN A 312 -16.07 3.84 23.38
N GLN A 313 -17.20 3.13 23.56
CA GLN A 313 -17.66 2.70 24.89
C GLN A 313 -16.79 1.61 25.53
N LYS A 314 -16.09 0.81 24.72
CA LYS A 314 -15.31 -0.36 25.15
C LYS A 314 -13.80 -0.15 25.00
N ALA A 315 -13.39 1.02 24.51
CA ALA A 315 -12.03 1.33 24.12
C ALA A 315 -11.09 1.34 25.32
N SER A 316 -9.91 0.78 25.13
CA SER A 316 -8.76 1.02 26.00
C SER A 316 -8.40 2.52 26.05
N PRO A 317 -7.68 2.98 27.08
CA PRO A 317 -7.19 4.36 27.13
C PRO A 317 -6.40 4.73 25.87
N PRO A 318 -6.52 5.96 25.37
CA PRO A 318 -5.88 6.38 24.15
C PRO A 318 -4.35 6.37 24.29
N MET A 319 -3.68 6.18 23.16
CA MET A 319 -2.22 6.21 23.08
C MET A 319 -1.67 7.56 23.56
N VAL A 320 -0.67 7.52 24.45
CA VAL A 320 -0.08 8.76 24.98
C VAL A 320 0.88 9.37 23.97
N SER A 321 0.56 10.59 23.53
CA SER A 321 1.41 11.37 22.63
C SER A 321 2.35 12.29 23.40
N ILE A 322 3.62 12.26 23.06
CA ILE A 322 4.68 13.12 23.58
C ILE A 322 4.70 14.40 22.72
N ARG A 323 4.15 15.48 23.26
CA ARG A 323 4.02 16.78 22.58
C ARG A 323 5.25 17.66 22.77
N ARG A 324 5.41 18.64 21.89
CA ARG A 324 6.39 19.73 22.05
C ARG A 324 6.30 20.39 23.42
N LEU A 325 7.46 20.66 24.01
CA LEU A 325 7.56 21.51 25.20
C LEU A 325 7.27 22.98 24.87
N HIS A 326 6.39 23.58 25.66
CA HIS A 326 6.11 25.01 25.66
C HIS A 326 6.78 25.69 26.87
N ALA A 327 7.07 26.99 26.75
CA ALA A 327 7.72 27.76 27.82
C ALA A 327 6.90 27.82 29.12
N SER A 328 5.60 27.58 29.03
CA SER A 328 4.66 27.50 30.15
C SER A 328 4.66 26.16 30.88
N ASP A 329 5.35 25.13 30.37
CA ASP A 329 5.33 23.80 30.95
C ASP A 329 6.21 23.78 32.21
N GLU A 330 5.58 23.80 33.39
CA GLU A 330 6.25 23.64 34.67
C GLU A 330 7.01 22.31 34.75
N ALA A 331 8.12 22.28 35.47
CA ALA A 331 8.90 21.06 35.69
C ALA A 331 8.11 20.12 36.62
N PRO A 332 7.61 18.96 36.16
CA PRO A 332 6.88 18.06 37.02
C PRO A 332 7.90 17.30 37.86
N ALA A 333 7.91 17.53 39.18
CA ALA A 333 8.73 16.76 40.11
C ALA A 333 7.93 15.53 40.54
N ASN A 334 8.31 14.31 40.09
CA ASN A 334 7.84 13.01 40.65
C ASN A 334 8.49 11.75 40.01
N ILE A 335 9.68 11.82 39.39
CA ILE A 335 10.38 10.62 38.89
C ILE A 335 11.81 10.53 39.43
N SER A 336 12.35 9.31 39.51
CA SER A 336 13.74 9.11 39.96
C SER A 336 14.74 9.68 38.94
N ALA A 337 15.89 10.14 39.42
CA ALA A 337 16.94 10.71 38.56
C ALA A 337 17.45 9.71 37.50
N ILE A 338 17.44 8.40 37.81
CA ILE A 338 17.83 7.35 36.86
C ILE A 338 16.78 7.23 35.74
N LEU A 339 15.49 7.22 36.09
CA LEU A 339 14.41 7.19 35.12
C LEU A 339 14.39 8.45 34.25
N GLU A 340 14.56 9.61 34.87
CA GLU A 340 14.69 10.87 34.14
C GLU A 340 15.85 10.81 33.15
N LYS A 341 17.05 10.38 33.57
CA LYS A 341 18.24 10.27 32.72
C LYS A 341 18.04 9.25 31.59
N GLY A 342 17.46 8.08 31.88
CA GLY A 342 17.20 7.05 30.88
C GLY A 342 16.24 7.53 29.80
N VAL A 343 15.14 8.18 30.19
CA VAL A 343 14.14 8.73 29.27
C VAL A 343 14.70 9.89 28.46
N ASN A 344 15.54 10.73 29.08
CA ASN A 344 16.28 11.77 28.36
C ASN A 344 17.21 11.19 27.29
N GLN A 345 17.96 10.12 27.61
CA GLN A 345 18.82 9.47 26.63
C GLN A 345 18.02 8.74 25.55
N ALA A 346 16.82 8.24 25.85
CA ALA A 346 15.92 7.71 24.83
C ALA A 346 15.49 8.78 23.83
N GLY A 347 15.12 9.98 24.30
CA GLY A 347 14.84 11.11 23.42
C GLY A 347 16.04 11.56 22.58
N PHE A 348 17.24 11.55 23.18
CA PHE A 348 18.47 11.84 22.45
C PHE A 348 18.76 10.82 21.34
N LEU A 349 18.64 9.53 21.65
CA LEU A 349 18.83 8.45 20.68
C LEU A 349 17.76 8.49 19.58
N ALA A 350 16.52 8.86 19.91
CA ALA A 350 15.47 9.08 18.93
C ALA A 350 15.87 10.14 17.89
N ALA A 351 16.37 11.30 18.35
CA ALA A 351 16.80 12.38 17.48
C ALA A 351 18.03 12.00 16.63
N HIS A 352 18.97 11.26 17.21
CA HIS A 352 20.10 10.69 16.47
C HIS A 352 19.63 9.71 15.38
N GLY A 353 18.73 8.79 15.71
CA GLY A 353 18.18 7.82 14.75
C GLY A 353 17.47 8.50 13.58
N MET A 354 16.64 9.51 13.87
CA MET A 354 15.98 10.30 12.83
C MET A 354 16.95 11.07 11.93
N PHE A 355 18.05 11.59 12.49
CA PHE A 355 19.11 12.20 11.69
C PHE A 355 19.76 11.20 10.74
N MET A 356 20.05 9.97 11.21
CA MET A 356 20.64 8.92 10.37
C MET A 356 19.73 8.52 9.19
N MET A 357 18.41 8.58 9.39
CA MET A 357 17.42 8.22 8.38
C MET A 357 17.00 9.39 7.47
N GLU A 358 17.44 10.63 7.75
CA GLU A 358 17.07 11.82 6.96
C GLU A 358 17.44 11.69 5.48
N GLY A 359 18.57 11.02 5.19
CA GLY A 359 19.03 10.73 3.84
C GLY A 359 18.32 9.56 3.13
N GLY A 360 17.33 8.93 3.78
CA GLY A 360 16.60 7.79 3.23
C GLY A 360 17.22 6.41 3.52
N ALA A 361 18.26 6.34 4.35
CA ALA A 361 18.77 5.07 4.87
C ALA A 361 17.85 4.51 5.96
N SER A 362 17.82 3.19 6.12
CA SER A 362 17.21 2.54 7.29
C SER A 362 18.21 2.53 8.45
N LEU A 363 17.69 2.62 9.68
CA LEU A 363 18.53 2.56 10.88
C LEU A 363 18.78 1.11 11.28
N ALA A 364 20.05 0.69 11.29
CA ALA A 364 20.43 -0.56 11.95
C ALA A 364 20.18 -0.47 13.47
N PRO A 365 19.65 -1.54 14.10
CA PRO A 365 19.54 -1.63 15.56
C PRO A 365 20.78 -1.11 16.27
N THR A 366 20.58 -0.13 17.14
CA THR A 366 21.63 0.60 17.85
C THR A 366 21.30 0.65 19.32
N VAL A 367 22.22 0.21 20.18
CA VAL A 367 22.08 0.31 21.64
C VAL A 367 22.93 1.45 22.16
N LEU A 368 22.31 2.34 22.92
CA LEU A 368 22.95 3.36 23.73
C LEU A 368 23.19 2.81 25.14
N VAL A 369 24.47 2.75 25.52
CA VAL A 369 24.93 2.40 26.87
C VAL A 369 25.43 3.68 27.57
N PRO A 370 24.90 4.05 28.75
CA PRO A 370 25.37 5.22 29.48
C PRO A 370 26.79 5.00 30.01
N GLY A 371 27.67 5.98 29.77
CA GLY A 371 29.02 6.03 30.32
C GLY A 371 29.14 6.92 31.56
N ALA A 372 30.38 7.04 32.07
CA ALA A 372 30.73 7.98 33.12
C ALA A 372 30.63 9.44 32.63
N ASP A 373 30.44 10.39 33.55
CA ASP A 373 30.48 11.84 33.30
C ASP A 373 29.55 12.34 32.18
N GLY A 374 28.42 11.65 31.97
CA GLY A 374 27.41 12.05 30.99
C GLY A 374 27.74 11.69 29.54
N THR A 375 28.80 10.90 29.31
CA THR A 375 29.09 10.25 28.03
C THR A 375 28.15 9.07 27.78
N ALA A 376 28.08 8.61 26.54
CA ALA A 376 27.35 7.42 26.14
C ALA A 376 28.08 6.74 24.98
N THR A 377 27.99 5.41 24.94
CA THR A 377 28.54 4.58 23.86
C THR A 377 27.40 4.07 23.00
N PHE A 378 27.56 4.14 21.68
CA PHE A 378 26.67 3.48 20.73
C PHE A 378 27.27 2.15 20.32
N VAL A 379 26.44 1.11 20.38
CA VAL A 379 26.76 -0.24 19.92
C VAL A 379 25.89 -0.49 18.70
N ASP A 380 26.52 -0.51 17.53
CA ASP A 380 25.90 -0.73 16.23
C ASP A 380 25.93 -2.24 15.89
N PHE A 381 24.78 -2.77 15.48
CA PHE A 381 24.62 -4.18 15.14
C PHE A 381 24.60 -4.44 13.63
N SER A 382 24.87 -3.45 12.78
CA SER A 382 24.84 -3.56 11.31
C SER A 382 25.67 -4.71 10.71
N PHE A 383 26.61 -5.29 11.48
CA PHE A 383 27.51 -6.35 11.03
C PHE A 383 27.03 -7.79 11.36
N HIS A 384 25.84 -7.95 11.96
CA HIS A 384 25.34 -9.24 12.45
C HIS A 384 24.57 -10.11 11.43
N GLY A 385 24.55 -9.73 10.15
CA GLY A 385 23.95 -10.54 9.07
C GLY A 385 22.61 -10.01 8.59
N ASP A 386 21.57 -10.86 8.57
CA ASP A 386 20.21 -10.47 8.17
C ASP A 386 19.45 -9.73 9.29
N GLN A 387 18.31 -9.13 8.95
CA GLN A 387 17.54 -8.27 9.87
C GLN A 387 17.08 -9.01 11.14
N GLU A 388 16.75 -10.30 11.04
CA GLU A 388 16.34 -11.12 12.18
C GLU A 388 17.51 -11.35 13.14
N SER A 389 18.68 -11.72 12.60
CA SER A 389 19.91 -11.92 13.39
C SER A 389 20.38 -10.63 14.07
N ILE A 390 20.26 -9.49 13.37
CA ILE A 390 20.63 -8.17 13.91
C ILE A 390 19.75 -7.80 15.10
N LEU A 391 18.43 -7.97 15.00
CA LEU A 391 17.51 -7.68 16.11
C LEU A 391 17.69 -8.65 17.28
N ALA A 392 17.86 -9.94 17.00
CA ALA A 392 18.10 -10.95 18.02
C ALA A 392 19.38 -10.67 18.83
N ALA A 393 20.47 -10.27 18.17
CA ALA A 393 21.71 -9.89 18.84
C ALA A 393 21.56 -8.63 19.72
N ALA A 394 20.79 -7.65 19.25
CA ALA A 394 20.49 -6.44 20.01
C ALA A 394 19.66 -6.74 21.25
N ASP A 395 18.64 -7.59 21.12
CA ASP A 395 17.81 -8.06 22.24
C ASP A 395 18.62 -8.90 23.23
N GLU A 396 19.48 -9.79 22.76
CA GLU A 396 20.38 -10.60 23.62
C GLU A 396 21.28 -9.69 24.46
N ARG A 397 21.87 -8.63 23.85
CA ARG A 397 22.66 -7.65 24.60
C ARG A 397 21.82 -6.93 25.67
N MET A 398 20.62 -6.47 25.29
CA MET A 398 19.70 -5.80 26.21
C MET A 398 19.28 -6.71 27.36
N GLN A 399 19.28 -8.03 27.20
CA GLN A 399 19.02 -8.97 28.30
C GLN A 399 20.27 -9.27 29.12
N ALA A 400 21.40 -9.52 28.46
CA ALA A 400 22.65 -9.91 29.12
C ALA A 400 23.29 -8.77 29.93
N ASN A 401 23.06 -7.52 29.54
CA ASN A 401 23.65 -6.32 30.17
C ASN A 401 25.15 -6.48 30.49
N PRO A 402 26.01 -6.77 29.49
CA PRO A 402 27.41 -7.13 29.74
C PRO A 402 28.21 -6.03 30.45
N ASP A 403 27.79 -4.77 30.30
CA ASP A 403 28.44 -3.61 30.91
C ASP A 403 27.96 -3.33 32.35
N ASN A 404 27.01 -4.13 32.87
CA ASN A 404 26.32 -3.87 34.14
C ASN A 404 25.78 -2.43 34.23
N ALA A 405 25.28 -1.91 33.11
CA ALA A 405 24.75 -0.56 33.04
C ALA A 405 23.47 -0.43 33.89
N ILE A 406 23.26 0.76 34.47
CA ILE A 406 22.04 1.08 35.23
C ILE A 406 20.79 1.14 34.32
N PHE A 407 20.97 1.44 33.05
CA PHE A 407 19.97 1.35 32.01
C PHE A 407 20.63 1.22 30.63
N GLN A 408 19.88 0.79 29.63
CA GLN A 408 20.28 0.82 28.22
C GLN A 408 19.08 1.25 27.37
N VAL A 409 19.34 1.85 26.21
CA VAL A 409 18.28 2.18 25.23
C VAL A 409 18.61 1.56 23.89
N LEU A 410 17.75 0.66 23.42
CA LEU A 410 17.78 0.14 22.06
C LEU A 410 16.92 1.03 21.16
N ALA A 411 17.41 1.37 19.97
CA ALA A 411 16.66 1.99 18.88
C ALA A 411 16.76 1.13 17.61
N TYR A 412 15.65 0.92 16.91
CA TYR A 412 15.62 0.19 15.65
C TYR A 412 14.48 0.65 14.75
N ASP A 413 14.67 0.49 13.45
CA ASP A 413 13.64 0.79 12.45
C ASP A 413 12.55 -0.29 12.42
N GLY A 414 11.30 0.11 12.23
CA GLY A 414 10.14 -0.77 12.30
C GLY A 414 8.83 -0.06 12.01
N TYR A 415 7.73 -0.60 12.54
CA TYR A 415 6.40 -0.06 12.32
C TYR A 415 5.66 0.17 13.64
N ALA A 416 4.91 1.25 13.72
CA ALA A 416 3.92 1.49 14.77
C ALA A 416 2.51 1.56 14.17
N ASN A 417 1.54 0.95 14.85
CA ASN A 417 0.14 1.08 14.47
C ASN A 417 -0.41 2.37 15.07
N LEU A 418 -0.51 3.41 14.25
CA LEU A 418 -1.17 4.65 14.62
C LEU A 418 -2.67 4.57 14.33
N PRO A 419 -3.46 5.55 14.80
CA PRO A 419 -4.86 5.63 14.41
C PRO A 419 -5.08 5.76 12.90
N THR A 420 -4.07 6.23 12.17
CA THR A 420 -4.04 6.29 10.70
C THR A 420 -3.58 5.00 10.02
N GLY A 421 -3.30 3.94 10.79
CA GLY A 421 -2.81 2.66 10.31
C GLY A 421 -1.32 2.42 10.57
N ARG A 422 -0.77 1.35 9.97
CA ARG A 422 0.65 1.01 10.08
C ARG A 422 1.51 2.12 9.49
N THR A 423 2.37 2.71 10.31
CA THR A 423 3.24 3.84 9.98
C THR A 423 4.68 3.46 10.28
N ASP A 424 5.62 3.85 9.41
CA ASP A 424 7.05 3.69 9.67
C ASP A 424 7.41 4.37 10.99
N ALA A 425 8.21 3.71 11.83
CA ALA A 425 8.52 4.22 13.15
C ALA A 425 9.90 3.77 13.62
N LEU A 426 10.63 4.73 14.19
CA LEU A 426 11.78 4.42 15.01
C LEU A 426 11.27 3.93 16.38
N LEU A 427 11.47 2.64 16.65
CA LEU A 427 11.08 2.00 17.89
C LEU A 427 12.23 2.10 18.91
N LEU A 428 11.88 2.42 20.15
CA LEU A 428 12.84 2.53 21.25
C LEU A 428 12.42 1.64 22.42
N ALA A 429 13.36 0.90 22.98
CA ALA A 429 13.19 0.15 24.21
C ALA A 429 14.21 0.62 25.26
N LEU A 430 13.73 1.27 26.30
CA LEU A 430 14.53 1.67 27.46
C LEU A 430 14.38 0.59 28.54
N HIS A 431 15.48 -0.08 28.87
CA HIS A 431 15.56 -1.04 29.97
C HIS A 431 16.29 -0.38 31.14
N LEU A 432 15.64 -0.31 32.31
CA LEU A 432 16.29 0.03 33.57
C LEU A 432 16.55 -1.25 34.35
N TYR A 433 17.81 -1.47 34.71
CA TYR A 433 18.23 -2.66 35.46
C TYR A 433 18.22 -2.34 36.95
N GLY A 434 17.46 -3.12 37.73
CA GLY A 434 17.29 -2.92 39.18
C GLY A 434 18.61 -3.09 39.93
N GLY A 435 19.27 -1.97 40.26
CA GLY A 435 20.58 -2.00 40.91
C GLY A 435 21.05 -0.65 41.46
N GLY A 436 20.16 0.12 42.09
CA GLY A 436 20.56 1.38 42.73
C GLY A 436 19.58 1.91 43.76
N THR A 437 18.35 2.22 43.37
CA THR A 437 17.33 2.82 44.27
C THR A 437 15.90 2.64 43.74
N LEU A 438 15.64 1.60 42.95
CA LEU A 438 14.27 1.14 42.70
C LEU A 438 14.02 0.05 43.74
N SER A 439 13.17 0.36 44.72
CA SER A 439 12.79 -0.55 45.79
C SER A 439 12.01 -1.75 45.22
N GLY A 440 12.73 -2.76 44.73
CA GLY A 440 12.14 -3.99 44.19
C GLY A 440 12.93 -4.54 42.99
N ARG A 441 13.04 -5.87 42.92
CA ARG A 441 13.81 -6.65 41.93
C ARG A 441 13.27 -6.60 40.49
N GLU A 442 12.50 -5.59 40.11
CA GLU A 442 11.85 -5.55 38.81
C GLU A 442 12.60 -4.62 37.86
N SER A 443 13.07 -5.18 36.74
CA SER A 443 13.53 -4.38 35.61
C SER A 443 12.34 -3.62 35.03
N LEU A 444 12.52 -2.32 34.80
CA LEU A 444 11.48 -1.47 34.21
C LEU A 444 11.77 -1.31 32.72
N VAL A 445 10.80 -1.67 31.88
CA VAL A 445 10.90 -1.48 30.43
C VAL A 445 9.89 -0.43 29.97
N LEU A 446 10.39 0.62 29.31
CA LEU A 446 9.58 1.61 28.62
C LEU A 446 9.77 1.45 27.12
N ARG A 447 8.67 1.49 26.36
CA ARG A 447 8.70 1.44 24.91
C ARG A 447 8.14 2.71 24.31
N PHE A 448 8.87 3.26 23.35
CA PHE A 448 8.46 4.44 22.60
C PHE A 448 8.42 4.10 21.12
N ALA A 449 7.52 4.75 20.39
CA ALA A 449 7.56 4.81 18.95
C ALA A 449 7.73 6.26 18.53
N CYS A 450 8.65 6.55 17.62
CA CYS A 450 8.75 7.84 16.95
C CYS A 450 8.33 7.63 15.50
N PRO A 451 7.03 7.78 15.18
CA PRO A 451 6.54 7.52 13.85
C PRO A 451 7.04 8.59 12.89
N TYR A 452 7.28 8.22 11.63
CA TYR A 452 7.77 9.14 10.62
C TYR A 452 7.22 8.79 9.24
N ARG A 453 7.40 9.73 8.32
CA ARG A 453 7.23 9.54 6.89
C ARG A 453 8.62 9.46 6.27
N PRO A 454 8.96 8.40 5.52
CA PRO A 454 10.32 8.21 5.00
C PRO A 454 10.69 9.27 3.96
N ALA A 455 12.00 9.49 3.76
CA ALA A 455 12.51 10.45 2.79
C ALA A 455 12.15 10.11 1.33
N SER A 456 11.88 8.84 1.04
CA SER A 456 11.41 8.36 -0.26
C SER A 456 9.98 8.77 -0.61
N HIS A 457 9.21 9.27 0.37
CA HIS A 457 7.85 9.74 0.14
C HIS A 457 7.85 11.02 -0.72
N PRO A 458 6.94 11.19 -1.70
CA PRO A 458 6.92 12.36 -2.59
C PRO A 458 6.84 13.72 -1.87
N GLU A 459 6.14 13.77 -0.73
CA GLU A 459 6.06 14.97 0.13
C GLU A 459 7.26 15.16 1.09
N GLY A 460 8.31 14.35 0.97
CA GLY A 460 9.51 14.38 1.81
C GLY A 460 9.30 13.86 3.24
N MET A 461 10.39 13.82 4.00
CA MET A 461 10.39 13.29 5.37
C MET A 461 9.58 14.17 6.35
N ARG A 462 8.86 13.52 7.27
CA ARG A 462 8.19 14.16 8.42
C ARG A 462 8.33 13.29 9.65
N ILE A 463 8.37 13.90 10.83
CA ILE A 463 8.37 13.20 12.11
C ILE A 463 7.03 13.47 12.80
N TYR A 464 6.27 12.43 13.10
CA TYR A 464 5.02 12.58 13.84
C TYR A 464 5.29 12.62 15.35
N SER A 465 4.29 13.02 16.14
CA SER A 465 4.44 13.08 17.60
C SER A 465 4.83 11.71 18.17
N PRO A 466 5.95 11.60 18.91
CA PRO A 466 6.35 10.34 19.53
C PRO A 466 5.26 9.81 20.46
N LYS A 467 5.18 8.49 20.56
CA LYS A 467 4.15 7.78 21.32
C LYS A 467 4.81 6.96 22.41
N LEU A 468 4.26 7.01 23.61
CA LEU A 468 4.64 6.11 24.70
C LEU A 468 3.74 4.86 24.61
N MET A 469 4.33 3.75 24.19
CA MET A 469 3.63 2.50 23.86
C MET A 469 3.44 1.60 25.08
N GLN A 470 4.45 1.51 25.93
CA GLN A 470 4.41 0.71 27.15
C GLN A 470 5.06 1.47 28.29
N TYR A 471 4.35 1.51 29.41
CA TYR A 471 4.69 2.38 30.53
C TYR A 471 4.11 1.83 31.84
N PRO A 472 4.93 1.13 32.65
CA PRO A 472 4.49 0.54 33.92
C PRO A 472 4.51 1.49 35.13
N VAL A 473 4.54 2.81 34.95
CA VAL A 473 4.69 3.78 36.07
C VAL A 473 3.35 4.50 36.34
N PRO A 474 3.11 5.06 37.53
CA PRO A 474 1.83 5.73 37.84
C PRO A 474 1.59 6.99 37.02
N LYS A 475 0.35 7.24 36.58
CA LYS A 475 -0.04 8.34 35.66
C LYS A 475 0.49 9.73 36.07
N GLU A 476 0.72 9.95 37.35
CA GLU A 476 1.26 11.18 37.92
C GLU A 476 2.71 11.47 37.47
N ALA A 477 3.47 10.42 37.14
CA ALA A 477 4.82 10.53 36.59
C ALA A 477 4.84 10.87 35.08
N LEU A 478 3.70 10.75 34.40
CA LEU A 478 3.62 10.89 32.95
C LEU A 478 4.13 12.25 32.45
N PRO A 479 3.71 13.41 33.00
CA PRO A 479 4.20 14.70 32.53
C PRO A 479 5.73 14.84 32.62
N ALA A 480 6.34 14.32 33.70
CA ALA A 480 7.78 14.36 33.89
C ALA A 480 8.53 13.54 32.83
N LEU A 481 7.97 12.39 32.46
CA LEU A 481 8.54 11.50 31.45
C LEU A 481 8.46 12.08 30.05
N LEU A 482 7.28 12.58 29.66
CA LEU A 482 7.08 13.21 28.34
C LEU A 482 8.04 14.41 28.19
N ARG A 483 8.19 15.22 29.25
CA ARG A 483 9.14 16.34 29.29
C ARG A 483 10.58 15.87 29.19
N SER A 484 10.99 14.88 29.97
CA SER A 484 12.38 14.38 29.95
C SER A 484 12.76 13.84 28.57
N PHE A 485 11.86 13.10 27.92
CA PHE A 485 12.05 12.59 26.57
C PHE A 485 12.28 13.73 25.58
N TYR A 486 11.42 14.75 25.61
CA TYR A 486 11.54 15.89 24.70
C TYR A 486 12.80 16.72 24.93
N LEU A 487 13.22 16.89 26.19
CA LEU A 487 14.51 17.53 26.50
C LEU A 487 15.68 16.72 25.92
N GLY A 488 15.56 15.39 25.88
CA GLY A 488 16.50 14.50 25.20
C GLY A 488 16.60 14.80 23.71
N VAL A 489 15.45 14.89 23.04
CA VAL A 489 15.36 15.27 21.62
C VAL A 489 16.04 16.61 21.37
N LEU A 490 15.75 17.62 22.20
CA LEU A 490 16.30 18.97 22.06
C LEU A 490 17.81 19.06 22.36
N ARG A 491 18.36 18.11 23.13
CA ARG A 491 19.79 18.04 23.45
C ARG A 491 20.62 17.59 22.24
N TYR A 492 20.05 16.80 21.33
CA TYR A 492 20.71 16.44 20.09
C TYR A 492 20.86 17.67 19.18
N LYS A 493 22.08 17.97 18.74
CA LYS A 493 22.40 19.11 17.88
C LYS A 493 23.10 18.61 16.62
N SER A 494 22.59 19.02 15.46
CA SER A 494 23.20 18.84 14.15
C SER A 494 23.02 20.13 13.35
N ASN A 495 23.97 20.42 12.45
CA ASN A 495 23.88 21.59 11.57
C ASN A 495 22.90 21.38 10.41
N THR A 496 22.66 20.12 10.03
CA THR A 496 21.82 19.78 8.87
C THR A 496 20.42 19.34 9.29
N PHE A 497 20.28 18.75 10.48
CA PHE A 497 19.02 18.18 10.96
C PHE A 497 18.38 18.99 12.07
N SER A 498 17.06 19.15 11.99
CA SER A 498 16.25 19.76 13.05
C SER A 498 14.92 19.04 13.21
N TRP A 499 14.78 18.30 14.31
CA TRP A 499 13.54 17.63 14.69
C TRP A 499 12.34 18.59 14.63
N MET A 500 12.49 19.81 15.17
CA MET A 500 11.41 20.79 15.24
C MET A 500 10.93 21.30 13.88
N LYS A 501 11.77 21.23 12.84
CA LYS A 501 11.37 21.60 11.47
C LYS A 501 10.57 20.48 10.79
N LEU A 502 10.90 19.22 11.12
CA LEU A 502 10.25 18.04 10.56
C LEU A 502 9.01 17.60 11.33
N LEU A 503 8.84 18.07 12.57
CA LEU A 503 7.74 17.71 13.45
C LEU A 503 6.37 18.08 12.86
N ASP A 504 5.46 17.12 12.88
CA ASP A 504 4.04 17.25 12.59
C ASP A 504 3.23 16.69 13.78
N GLU A 505 2.47 17.56 14.45
CA GLU A 505 1.68 17.21 15.64
C GLU A 505 0.21 16.89 15.32
N SER A 506 -0.12 16.71 14.04
CA SER A 506 -1.48 16.34 13.60
C SER A 506 -1.86 14.89 13.87
N ILE A 507 -0.88 14.01 14.13
CA ILE A 507 -1.07 12.56 14.34
C ILE A 507 -0.50 12.07 15.67
#